data_AF-A0A1F4RQ09-F1
#
_entry.id   AF-A0A1F4RQ09-F1
#
_cell.length_a   1.000
_cell.length_b   1.000
_cell.length_c   1.000
_cell.angle_alpha   90.00
_cell.angle_beta   90.00
_cell.angle_gamma   90.00
#
_symmetry.space_group_name_H-M   'P 1'
#
loop_
_entity.id
_entity.type
_entity.pdbx_description
1 polymer ?
#
loop_
_entity_poly.entity_id
_entity_poly.type
_entity_poly.pdbx_seq_one_letter_code
_entity_poly.pdbx_strand_id
1 'polypeptide(L)'
;MKGMVLIFVGFLIMMSFAATGFAAKKEATDPLDQSIAHGKALFMDENLGANMTGTSCNSCHPGGKTTGGEIQMGKMEIYIPTLVGAAATFPKYKAGAGKVVRLDQMNNMCITMIMKGKALNLESQESVDLAAYVTSLSYGKTMQKGKTVMMKMM
;
A
#
# COMPACT_ATOMS: atom_id res chain seq x y z
N MET A 1 21.72 -78.30 5.41
CA MET A 1 23.08 -77.79 5.73
C MET A 1 23.36 -76.60 4.84
N LYS A 2 23.64 -75.42 5.45
CA LYS A 2 24.53 -74.33 5.00
C LYS A 2 24.41 -73.91 3.52
N GLY A 3 24.11 -72.67 3.14
CA GLY A 3 24.25 -71.40 3.82
C GLY A 3 24.28 -70.32 2.74
N MET A 4 23.73 -69.17 3.12
CA MET A 4 23.84 -67.83 2.55
C MET A 4 25.15 -67.53 1.82
N VAL A 5 25.11 -66.89 0.63
CA VAL A 5 25.93 -65.72 0.25
C VAL A 5 25.25 -64.99 -0.91
N LEU A 6 25.02 -63.69 -0.70
CA LEU A 6 24.61 -62.68 -1.68
C LEU A 6 25.69 -62.42 -2.73
N ILE A 7 25.32 -62.19 -3.99
CA ILE A 7 26.05 -61.26 -4.88
C ILE A 7 25.05 -60.44 -5.70
N PHE A 8 25.04 -59.14 -5.39
CA PHE A 8 24.47 -58.04 -6.17
C PHE A 8 25.19 -57.91 -7.52
N VAL A 9 24.44 -58.00 -8.62
CA VAL A 9 24.79 -57.41 -9.93
C VAL A 9 23.47 -56.87 -10.48
N GLY A 10 23.15 -55.59 -10.33
CA GLY A 10 23.84 -54.53 -11.05
C GLY A 10 23.13 -54.30 -12.39
N PHE A 11 21.86 -53.88 -12.36
CA PHE A 11 21.19 -53.32 -13.53
C PHE A 11 20.83 -51.86 -13.20
N LEU A 12 21.80 -50.99 -13.49
CA LEU A 12 21.71 -49.56 -13.39
C LEU A 12 20.79 -49.08 -14.53
N ILE A 13 19.48 -49.05 -14.28
CA ILE A 13 18.53 -48.39 -15.18
C ILE A 13 18.73 -46.88 -15.02
N MET A 14 19.61 -46.31 -15.83
CA MET A 14 19.64 -44.87 -16.08
C MET A 14 18.34 -44.50 -16.81
N MET A 15 17.28 -44.22 -16.05
CA MET A 15 16.19 -43.40 -16.55
C MET A 15 16.72 -41.98 -16.69
N SER A 16 17.14 -41.63 -17.90
CA SER A 16 17.25 -40.23 -18.34
C SER A 16 15.88 -39.57 -18.21
N PHE A 17 15.60 -39.00 -17.04
CA PHE A 17 14.64 -37.92 -16.91
C PHE A 17 15.22 -36.74 -17.67
N ALA A 18 14.87 -36.64 -18.95
CA ALA A 18 14.97 -35.38 -19.67
C ALA A 18 14.14 -34.38 -18.85
N ALA A 19 14.82 -33.50 -18.11
CA ALA A 19 14.22 -32.36 -17.47
C ALA A 19 13.70 -31.44 -18.58
N THR A 20 12.50 -31.72 -19.08
CA THR A 20 11.73 -30.74 -19.81
C THR A 20 11.48 -29.63 -18.82
N GLY A 21 12.29 -28.57 -18.94
CA GLY A 21 12.15 -27.37 -18.16
C GLY A 21 10.74 -26.83 -18.37
N PHE A 22 9.86 -27.07 -17.40
CA PHE A 22 8.75 -26.19 -17.15
C PHE A 22 9.38 -24.88 -16.66
N ALA A 23 9.72 -24.01 -17.60
CA ALA A 23 9.91 -22.61 -17.27
C ALA A 23 8.60 -22.18 -16.60
N ALA A 24 8.64 -22.02 -15.28
CA ALA A 24 7.55 -21.43 -14.54
C ALA A 24 7.31 -20.07 -15.18
N LYS A 25 6.24 -19.95 -15.98
CA LYS A 25 5.71 -18.64 -16.34
C LYS A 25 5.47 -17.95 -15.00
N LYS A 26 6.25 -16.91 -14.71
CA LYS A 26 5.93 -15.96 -13.66
C LYS A 26 4.47 -15.58 -13.91
N GLU A 27 3.55 -16.05 -13.07
CA GLU A 27 2.14 -15.68 -13.22
C GLU A 27 2.11 -14.16 -13.29
N ALA A 28 1.48 -13.64 -14.34
CA ALA A 28 1.25 -12.21 -14.45
C ALA A 28 0.31 -11.85 -13.29
N THR A 29 0.88 -11.26 -12.24
CA THR A 29 0.12 -10.68 -11.13
C THR A 29 -0.91 -9.71 -11.70
N ASP A 30 -2.16 -9.78 -11.24
CA ASP A 30 -3.26 -8.91 -11.64
C ASP A 30 -2.77 -7.45 -11.76
N PRO A 31 -3.04 -6.72 -12.86
CA PRO A 31 -2.63 -5.31 -12.99
C PRO A 31 -3.02 -4.45 -11.78
N LEU A 32 -4.14 -4.76 -11.12
CA LEU A 32 -4.51 -4.08 -9.88
C LEU A 32 -3.55 -4.41 -8.72
N ASP A 33 -3.14 -5.67 -8.55
CA ASP A 33 -2.14 -6.06 -7.56
C ASP A 33 -0.80 -5.36 -7.79
N GLN A 34 -0.41 -5.15 -9.05
CA GLN A 34 0.80 -4.39 -9.39
C GLN A 34 0.68 -2.93 -8.95
N SER A 35 -0.45 -2.30 -9.25
CA SER A 35 -0.74 -0.92 -8.83
C SER A 35 -0.74 -0.77 -7.29
N ILE A 36 -1.33 -1.74 -6.58
CA ILE A 36 -1.32 -1.79 -5.11
C ILE A 36 0.11 -1.96 -4.58
N ALA A 37 0.93 -2.81 -5.20
CA ALA A 37 2.31 -3.03 -4.79
C ALA A 37 3.17 -1.76 -4.98
N HIS A 38 3.03 -1.08 -6.12
CA HIS A 38 3.69 0.20 -6.37
C HIS A 38 3.19 1.28 -5.41
N GLY A 39 1.88 1.36 -5.18
CA GLY A 39 1.27 2.29 -4.23
C GLY A 39 1.79 2.09 -2.80
N LYS A 40 1.99 0.84 -2.38
CA LYS A 40 2.60 0.51 -1.09
C LYS A 40 4.04 1.01 -1.01
N ALA A 41 4.81 0.86 -2.09
CA ALA A 41 6.18 1.38 -2.14
C ALA A 41 6.20 2.91 -2.02
N LEU A 42 5.34 3.62 -2.78
CA LEU A 42 5.18 5.07 -2.70
C LEU A 42 4.74 5.52 -1.29
N PHE A 43 3.85 4.77 -0.65
CA PHE A 43 3.39 5.05 0.72
C PHE A 43 4.51 5.00 1.77
N MET A 44 5.56 4.22 1.50
CA MET A 44 6.76 4.09 2.34
C MET A 44 7.91 5.00 1.90
N ASP A 45 7.79 5.67 0.75
CA ASP A 45 8.85 6.47 0.16
C ASP A 45 9.00 7.82 0.86
N GLU A 46 10.16 8.02 1.49
CA GLU A 46 10.55 9.26 2.16
C GLU A 46 10.95 10.37 1.18
N ASN A 47 10.98 10.11 -0.12
CA ASN A 47 11.27 11.11 -1.16
C ASN A 47 10.03 11.47 -2.01
N LEU A 48 8.87 10.84 -1.75
CA LEU A 48 7.67 11.03 -2.55
C LEU A 48 7.30 12.52 -2.68
N GLY A 49 7.09 12.96 -3.92
CA GLY A 49 6.75 14.35 -4.21
C GLY A 49 7.86 15.35 -3.86
N ALA A 50 9.14 14.95 -3.88
CA ALA A 50 10.25 15.78 -3.40
C ALA A 50 10.04 16.24 -1.94
N ASN A 51 9.60 15.30 -1.10
CA ASN A 51 9.44 15.45 0.34
C ASN A 51 10.66 16.15 0.99
N MET A 52 10.40 17.05 1.93
CA MET A 52 11.43 17.84 2.61
C MET A 52 11.60 17.48 4.09
N THR A 53 10.74 16.61 4.65
CA THR A 53 10.77 16.27 6.08
C THR A 53 11.46 14.93 6.35
N GLY A 54 11.72 14.12 5.33
CA GLY A 54 12.24 12.75 5.48
C GLY A 54 11.22 11.76 6.08
N THR A 55 9.94 12.14 6.18
CA THR A 55 8.87 11.24 6.67
C THR A 55 8.01 10.74 5.52
N SER A 56 7.58 9.47 5.53
CA SER A 56 6.61 8.94 4.57
C SER A 56 5.19 8.89 5.16
N CYS A 57 4.20 8.49 4.35
CA CYS A 57 2.86 8.21 4.88
C CYS A 57 2.93 7.12 5.97
N ASN A 58 3.80 6.13 5.79
CA ASN A 58 3.99 5.05 6.74
C ASN A 58 4.60 5.49 8.09
N SER A 59 5.31 6.62 8.14
CA SER A 59 5.86 7.16 9.40
C SER A 59 4.76 7.50 10.41
N CYS A 60 3.60 7.98 9.94
CA CYS A 60 2.44 8.28 10.79
C CYS A 60 1.34 7.20 10.70
N HIS A 61 1.26 6.49 9.57
CA HIS A 61 0.25 5.48 9.30
C HIS A 61 0.88 4.10 9.04
N PRO A 62 1.55 3.47 10.03
CA PRO A 62 2.27 2.22 9.82
C PRO A 62 1.34 1.12 9.33
N GLY A 63 1.58 0.62 8.12
CA GLY A 63 0.71 -0.37 7.46
C GLY A 63 -0.75 0.10 7.30
N GLY A 64 -0.97 1.41 7.19
CA GLY A 64 -2.30 2.02 7.11
C GLY A 64 -3.01 2.23 8.44
N LYS A 65 -2.40 1.84 9.57
CA LYS A 65 -2.95 2.08 10.92
C LYS A 65 -2.63 3.51 11.38
N THR A 66 -2.69 3.76 12.68
CA THR A 66 -2.24 5.02 13.28
C THR A 66 -1.19 4.72 14.34
N THR A 67 -0.22 5.61 14.52
CA THR A 67 0.69 5.61 15.67
C THR A 67 0.00 6.06 16.96
N GLY A 68 -1.23 6.58 16.88
CA GLY A 68 -1.85 7.35 17.94
C GLY A 68 -1.24 8.75 18.04
N GLY A 69 -1.87 9.60 18.85
CA GLY A 69 -1.45 10.97 19.07
C GLY A 69 -1.89 11.93 17.96
N GLU A 70 -1.25 13.09 17.95
CA GLU A 70 -1.58 14.20 17.08
C GLU A 70 -0.30 14.80 16.50
N ILE A 71 -0.42 15.42 15.33
CA ILE A 71 0.65 16.19 14.71
C ILE A 71 0.40 17.69 14.96
N GLN A 72 1.44 18.39 15.40
CA GLN A 72 1.39 19.84 15.51
C GLN A 72 1.67 20.48 14.15
N MET A 73 0.74 21.31 13.69
CA MET A 73 0.83 22.06 12.46
C MET A 73 0.67 23.56 12.76
N GLY A 74 1.75 24.14 13.28
CA GLY A 74 1.73 25.49 13.84
C GLY A 74 1.02 25.50 15.19
N LYS A 75 -0.06 26.29 15.32
CA LYS A 75 -0.91 26.32 16.53
C LYS A 75 -2.06 25.30 16.50
N MET A 76 -2.18 24.53 15.41
CA MET A 76 -3.25 23.53 15.26
C MET A 76 -2.71 22.14 15.55
N GLU A 77 -3.41 21.41 16.41
CA GLU A 77 -3.14 20.00 16.66
C GLU A 77 -4.12 19.16 15.82
N ILE A 78 -3.60 18.19 15.07
CA ILE A 78 -4.42 17.35 14.19
C ILE A 78 -4.18 15.89 14.56
N TYR A 79 -5.24 15.23 15.02
CA TYR A 79 -5.24 13.80 15.28
C TYR A 79 -4.80 12.99 14.05
N ILE A 80 -3.95 11.98 14.26
CA ILE A 80 -3.49 11.06 13.21
C ILE A 80 -4.54 9.94 13.04
N PRO A 81 -5.38 9.95 11.99
CA PRO A 81 -6.41 8.93 11.83
C PRO A 81 -5.83 7.57 11.43
N THR A 82 -6.60 6.50 11.62
CA THR A 82 -6.34 5.25 10.88
C THR A 82 -6.77 5.42 9.42
N LEU A 83 -6.02 4.82 8.48
CA LEU A 83 -6.40 4.75 7.07
C LEU A 83 -7.14 3.46 6.72
N VAL A 84 -7.14 2.45 7.61
CA VAL A 84 -7.92 1.23 7.45
C VAL A 84 -9.41 1.58 7.34
N GLY A 85 -10.03 1.23 6.21
CA GLY A 85 -11.43 1.58 5.92
C GLY A 85 -11.67 3.03 5.52
N ALA A 86 -10.63 3.87 5.43
CA ALA A 86 -10.82 5.29 5.12
C ALA A 86 -11.45 5.50 3.75
N ALA A 87 -11.00 4.77 2.72
CA ALA A 87 -11.49 4.90 1.35
C ALA A 87 -12.99 4.59 1.22
N ALA A 88 -13.53 3.70 2.07
CA ALA A 88 -14.95 3.34 2.07
C ALA A 88 -15.90 4.52 2.39
N THR A 89 -15.34 5.64 2.86
CA THR A 89 -16.11 6.85 3.18
C THR A 89 -15.72 8.04 2.30
N PHE A 90 -14.89 7.87 1.28
CA PHE A 90 -14.64 8.92 0.27
C PHE A 90 -15.63 8.81 -0.89
N PRO A 91 -15.97 9.94 -1.57
CA PRO A 91 -15.48 11.31 -1.34
C PRO A 91 -16.08 11.97 -0.09
N LYS A 92 -15.41 13.03 0.42
CA LYS A 92 -15.81 13.73 1.66
C LYS A 92 -15.79 15.23 1.49
N TYR A 93 -16.72 15.94 2.13
CA TYR A 93 -16.60 17.40 2.28
C TYR A 93 -15.51 17.73 3.32
N LYS A 94 -14.53 18.54 2.92
CA LYS A 94 -13.53 19.11 3.83
C LYS A 94 -13.81 20.59 4.04
N ALA A 95 -14.25 20.94 5.25
CA ALA A 95 -14.54 22.33 5.63
C ALA A 95 -13.33 23.25 5.42
N GLY A 96 -12.13 22.81 5.84
CA GLY A 96 -10.88 23.57 5.64
C GLY A 96 -10.50 23.82 4.17
N ALA A 97 -11.05 23.05 3.22
CA ALA A 97 -10.85 23.25 1.79
C ALA A 97 -12.09 23.81 1.07
N GLY A 98 -13.21 24.01 1.79
CA GLY A 98 -14.47 24.49 1.25
C GLY A 98 -15.11 23.59 0.17
N LYS A 99 -14.67 22.35 -0.01
CA LYS A 99 -15.08 21.50 -1.14
C LYS A 99 -15.14 20.01 -0.80
N VAL A 100 -15.84 19.27 -1.66
CA VAL A 100 -15.76 17.80 -1.67
C VAL A 100 -14.43 17.37 -2.28
N VAL A 101 -13.74 16.48 -1.59
CA VAL A 101 -12.44 15.94 -2.00
C VAL A 101 -12.50 14.43 -2.22
N ARG A 102 -11.78 13.98 -3.23
CA ARG A 102 -11.49 12.58 -3.52
C ARG A 102 -10.34 12.04 -2.66
N LEU A 103 -10.08 10.73 -2.76
CA LEU A 103 -9.02 10.05 -2.00
C LEU A 103 -7.61 10.49 -2.44
N ASP A 104 -7.35 10.53 -3.74
CA ASP A 104 -6.11 11.02 -4.37
C ASP A 104 -5.81 12.49 -4.00
N GLN A 105 -6.84 13.34 -3.96
CA GLN A 105 -6.73 14.71 -3.47
C GLN A 105 -6.38 14.77 -1.97
N MET A 106 -6.89 13.82 -1.18
CA MET A 106 -6.50 13.67 0.22
C MET A 106 -5.04 13.23 0.36
N ASN A 107 -4.56 12.31 -0.48
CA ASN A 107 -3.15 11.92 -0.50
C ASN A 107 -2.25 13.13 -0.79
N ASN A 108 -2.60 13.94 -1.79
CA ASN A 108 -1.87 15.18 -2.10
C ASN A 108 -1.92 16.21 -0.96
N MET A 109 -3.02 16.29 -0.23
CA MET A 109 -3.09 17.09 0.98
C MET A 109 -2.07 16.63 2.03
N CYS A 110 -1.89 15.32 2.23
CA CYS A 110 -0.86 14.81 3.15
C CYS A 110 0.56 15.15 2.66
N ILE A 111 0.84 14.91 1.38
CA ILE A 111 2.16 15.19 0.77
C ILE A 111 2.53 16.68 0.92
N THR A 112 1.59 17.58 0.62
CA THR A 112 1.86 19.03 0.64
C THR A 112 1.88 19.61 2.05
N MET A 113 0.95 19.20 2.91
CA MET A 113 0.81 19.79 4.25
C MET A 113 1.78 19.20 5.27
N ILE A 114 1.97 17.88 5.26
CA ILE A 114 2.72 17.17 6.29
C ILE A 114 4.16 16.95 5.84
N MET A 115 4.33 16.39 4.65
CA MET A 115 5.66 16.08 4.08
C MET A 115 6.32 17.31 3.43
N LYS A 116 5.60 18.45 3.35
CA LYS A 116 6.08 19.68 2.69
C LYS A 116 6.59 19.44 1.26
N GLY A 117 6.08 18.40 0.60
CA GLY A 117 6.41 18.05 -0.77
C GLY A 117 5.52 18.76 -1.78
N LYS A 118 5.74 18.44 -3.05
CA LYS A 118 4.94 18.83 -4.21
C LYS A 118 3.80 17.83 -4.40
N ALA A 119 2.62 18.35 -4.71
CA ALA A 119 1.48 17.51 -5.09
C ALA A 119 1.82 16.67 -6.34
N LEU A 120 1.40 15.41 -6.33
CA LEU A 120 1.40 14.56 -7.51
C LEU A 120 0.36 15.08 -8.50
N ASN A 121 0.61 14.90 -9.80
CA ASN A 121 -0.42 15.10 -10.80
C ASN A 121 -1.50 14.03 -10.59
N LEU A 122 -2.78 14.44 -10.46
CA LEU A 122 -3.88 13.53 -10.17
C LEU A 122 -4.13 12.50 -11.28
N GLU A 123 -3.65 12.79 -12.49
CA GLU A 123 -3.73 11.89 -13.64
C GLU A 123 -2.44 11.05 -13.83
N SER A 124 -1.45 11.17 -12.93
CA SER A 124 -0.23 10.36 -13.03
C SER A 124 -0.41 8.97 -12.46
N GLN A 125 0.38 8.02 -12.97
CA GLN A 125 0.35 6.64 -12.49
C GLN A 125 0.72 6.57 -11.00
N GLU A 126 1.62 7.41 -10.49
CA GLU A 126 1.94 7.42 -9.06
C GLU A 126 0.74 7.82 -8.19
N SER A 127 -0.07 8.77 -8.66
CA SER A 127 -1.28 9.18 -7.93
C SER A 127 -2.33 8.06 -7.91
N VAL A 128 -2.49 7.37 -9.05
CA VAL A 128 -3.38 6.21 -9.19
C VAL A 128 -2.91 5.06 -8.30
N ASP A 129 -1.63 4.70 -8.35
CA ASP A 129 -1.05 3.61 -7.57
C ASP A 129 -1.18 3.87 -6.07
N LEU A 130 -0.83 5.08 -5.62
CA LEU A 130 -0.99 5.45 -4.22
C LEU A 130 -2.46 5.38 -3.77
N ALA A 131 -3.40 5.84 -4.61
CA ALA A 131 -4.83 5.73 -4.32
C ALA A 131 -5.30 4.27 -4.31
N ALA A 132 -4.78 3.41 -5.19
CA ALA A 132 -5.09 1.98 -5.22
C ALA A 132 -4.68 1.29 -3.91
N TYR A 133 -3.46 1.54 -3.42
CA TYR A 133 -2.99 1.00 -2.15
C TYR A 133 -3.83 1.51 -0.96
N VAL A 134 -4.12 2.81 -0.87
CA VAL A 134 -4.97 3.31 0.23
C VAL A 134 -6.39 2.74 0.13
N THR A 135 -6.89 2.49 -1.08
CA THR A 135 -8.18 1.82 -1.29
C THR A 135 -8.15 0.37 -0.82
N SER A 136 -7.07 -0.37 -1.06
CA SER A 136 -6.95 -1.78 -0.63
C SER A 136 -6.99 -1.93 0.90
N LEU A 137 -6.60 -0.90 1.66
CA LEU A 137 -6.77 -0.85 3.13
C LEU A 137 -8.25 -0.85 3.57
N SER A 138 -9.19 -0.73 2.64
CA SER A 138 -10.63 -0.69 2.89
C SER A 138 -11.37 -1.91 2.34
N TYR A 139 -10.67 -2.95 1.87
CA TYR A 139 -11.33 -4.17 1.41
C TYR A 139 -12.20 -4.81 2.49
N GLY A 140 -13.36 -5.32 2.07
CA GLY A 140 -14.40 -5.86 2.95
C GLY A 140 -15.18 -4.82 3.75
N LYS A 141 -14.95 -3.51 3.56
CA LYS A 141 -15.75 -2.45 4.20
C LYS A 141 -16.91 -2.02 3.31
N THR A 142 -18.08 -1.80 3.91
CA THR A 142 -19.24 -1.25 3.22
C THR A 142 -19.04 0.23 2.92
N MET A 143 -19.31 0.65 1.69
CA MET A 143 -19.29 2.05 1.29
C MET A 143 -20.33 2.86 2.06
N GLN A 144 -19.94 4.03 2.56
CA GLN A 144 -20.82 4.94 3.30
C GLN A 144 -20.61 6.38 2.83
N LYS A 145 -21.65 7.20 2.96
CA LYS A 145 -21.53 8.64 2.70
C LYS A 145 -20.42 9.23 3.59
N GLY A 146 -19.53 9.98 2.97
CA GLY A 146 -18.45 10.66 3.67
C GLY A 146 -18.97 11.59 4.76
N LYS A 147 -18.55 11.35 6.00
CA LYS A 147 -18.82 12.25 7.12
C LYS A 147 -18.06 13.56 6.92
N THR A 148 -18.70 14.68 7.22
CA THR A 148 -18.02 15.98 7.30
C THR A 148 -16.97 15.92 8.39
N VAL A 149 -15.70 16.11 8.03
CA VAL A 149 -14.63 16.26 9.02
C VAL A 149 -14.69 17.71 9.50
N MET A 150 -15.35 17.93 10.63
CA MET A 150 -15.31 19.21 11.34
C MET A 150 -13.98 19.27 12.09
N MET A 151 -13.11 20.20 11.74
CA MET A 151 -11.90 20.47 12.53
C MET A 151 -12.37 21.02 13.88
N LYS A 152 -12.04 20.37 14.99
CA LYS A 152 -12.28 20.93 16.30
C LYS A 152 -11.24 22.03 16.52
N MET A 153 -11.68 23.29 16.53
CA MET A 153 -10.84 24.38 17.04
C MET A 153 -10.71 24.16 18.55
N MET A 154 -9.49 24.02 19.04
CA MET A 154 -9.14 24.07 20.45
C MET A 154 -8.55 25.44 20.77
#